data_AF-A0A945VV39-F1
#
_entry.id   AF-A0A945VV39-F1
#
_cell.length_a   1.000
_cell.length_b   1.000
_cell.length_c   1.000
_cell.angle_alpha   90.00
_cell.angle_beta   90.00
_cell.angle_gamma   90.00
#
_symmetry.space_group_name_H-M   'P 1'
#
loop_
_entity.id
_entity.type
_entity.pdbx_description
1 polymer ?
#
loop_
_entity_poly.entity_id
_entity_poly.type
_entity_poly.pdbx_seq_one_letter_code
_entity_poly.pdbx_strand_id
1 'polypeptide(L)'
;MSVQQIALFIAAGVSIWVYMDAKKNNYSTQMSIGWMLGVFMLMIVFLPFYLIVKAKRAKRPVISTTCEYCSKDYFGNPNYCPHCGHLVRKV
;
A
#
# COMPACT_ATOMS: atom_id res chain seq x y z
N MET A 1 15.31 -30.48 15.33
CA MET A 1 14.28 -29.43 15.13
C MET A 1 12.97 -30.10 14.81
N SER A 2 11.92 -29.83 15.60
CA SER A 2 10.59 -30.36 15.33
C SER A 2 9.90 -29.57 14.20
N VAL A 3 8.92 -30.19 13.53
CA VAL A 3 8.15 -29.54 12.45
C VAL A 3 7.49 -28.24 12.92
N GLN A 4 7.06 -28.18 14.18
CA GLN A 4 6.48 -26.99 14.79
C GLN A 4 7.47 -25.82 14.90
N GLN A 5 8.73 -26.10 15.25
CA GLN A 5 9.78 -25.07 15.30
C GLN A 5 10.09 -24.53 13.91
N ILE A 6 10.17 -25.42 12.91
CA ILE A 6 10.40 -25.03 11.51
C ILE A 6 9.27 -24.13 11.02
N ALA A 7 8.01 -24.49 11.31
CA ALA A 7 6.85 -23.70 10.96
C ALA A 7 6.86 -22.31 11.63
N LEU A 8 7.25 -22.22 12.91
CA LEU A 8 7.37 -20.95 13.63
C LEU A 8 8.44 -20.03 13.02
N PHE A 9 9.61 -20.56 12.66
CA PHE A 9 10.65 -19.77 12.01
C PHE A 9 10.22 -19.26 10.63
N ILE A 10 9.53 -20.10 9.86
CA ILE A 10 8.97 -19.68 8.55
C ILE A 10 7.94 -18.57 8.77
N ALA A 11 6.99 -18.75 9.70
CA ALA A 11 5.96 -17.75 9.98
C ALA A 11 6.57 -16.41 10.45
N ALA A 12 7.59 -16.46 11.31
CA ALA A 12 8.32 -15.27 11.76
C ALA A 12 9.08 -14.58 10.62
N GLY A 13 9.77 -15.35 9.77
CA GLY A 13 10.48 -14.80 8.61
C GLY A 13 9.52 -14.14 7.62
N VAL A 14 8.41 -14.81 7.30
CA VAL A 14 7.40 -14.29 6.36
C VAL A 14 6.71 -13.05 6.93
N SER A 15 6.38 -13.00 8.23
CA SER A 15 5.73 -11.83 8.83
C SER A 15 6.64 -10.59 8.83
N ILE A 16 7.93 -10.77 9.15
CA ILE A 16 8.94 -9.70 9.07
C ILE A 16 9.09 -9.23 7.63
N TRP A 17 9.15 -10.17 6.67
CA TRP A 17 9.22 -9.82 5.25
C TRP A 17 8.00 -9.01 4.80
N VAL A 18 6.79 -9.38 5.20
CA VAL A 18 5.56 -8.63 4.91
C VAL A 18 5.60 -7.23 5.51
N TYR A 19 6.12 -7.06 6.73
CA TYR A 19 6.30 -5.73 7.33
C TYR A 19 7.25 -4.86 6.49
N MET A 20 8.42 -5.40 6.14
CA MET A 20 9.40 -4.68 5.31
C MET A 20 8.85 -4.36 3.93
N ASP A 21 8.14 -5.30 3.31
CA ASP A 21 7.48 -5.10 2.01
C ASP A 21 6.39 -4.03 2.10
N ALA A 22 5.53 -4.05 3.14
CA ALA A 22 4.49 -3.04 3.33
C ALA A 22 5.11 -1.64 3.48
N LYS A 23 6.19 -1.51 4.25
CA LYS A 23 6.91 -0.23 4.41
C LYS A 23 7.53 0.25 3.09
N LYS A 24 8.10 -0.65 2.28
CA LYS A 24 8.61 -0.32 0.93
C LYS A 24 7.49 0.12 -0.03
N ASN A 25 6.26 -0.37 0.16
CA ASN A 25 5.11 -0.02 -0.67
C ASN A 25 4.30 1.18 -0.11
N ASN A 26 4.92 2.07 0.69
CA ASN A 26 4.30 3.27 1.26
C ASN A 26 3.06 3.01 2.13
N TYR A 27 2.95 1.85 2.77
CA TYR A 27 1.91 1.63 3.77
C TYR A 27 2.24 2.45 5.03
N SER A 28 1.20 2.97 5.70
CA SER A 28 1.37 3.59 7.01
C SER A 28 1.90 2.56 8.01
N THR A 29 2.61 3.04 9.05
CA THR A 29 3.22 2.15 10.05
C THR A 29 2.17 1.27 10.73
N GLN A 30 1.01 1.81 11.08
CA GLN A 30 -0.09 1.05 11.68
C GLN A 30 -0.61 -0.05 10.75
N MET A 31 -0.77 0.24 9.45
CA MET A 31 -1.22 -0.75 8.48
C MET A 31 -0.18 -1.85 8.27
N SER A 32 1.12 -1.49 8.27
CA SER A 32 2.23 -2.44 8.16
C SER A 32 2.27 -3.40 9.34
N ILE A 33 2.06 -2.90 10.57
CA ILE A 33 1.98 -3.73 11.78
C ILE A 33 0.75 -4.64 11.73
N GLY A 34 -0.40 -4.13 11.27
CA GLY A 34 -1.61 -4.94 11.10
C GLY A 34 -1.40 -6.14 10.16
N TRP A 35 -0.70 -5.91 9.03
CA TRP A 35 -0.36 -6.99 8.09
C TRP A 35 0.64 -7.99 8.68
N MET A 36 1.67 -7.50 9.39
CA MET A 36 2.64 -8.35 10.08
C MET A 36 1.96 -9.28 11.09
N LEU A 37 1.13 -8.73 11.98
CA LEU A 37 0.42 -9.50 13.00
C LEU A 37 -0.58 -10.48 12.38
N GLY A 38 -1.33 -10.06 11.36
CA GLY A 38 -2.27 -10.92 10.64
C GLY A 38 -1.59 -12.13 9.98
N VAL A 39 -0.46 -11.90 9.30
CA VAL A 39 0.30 -12.99 8.65
C VAL A 39 0.96 -13.90 9.67
N PHE A 40 1.43 -13.37 10.81
CA PHE A 40 2.01 -14.17 11.88
C PHE A 40 0.97 -15.10 12.55
N MET A 41 -0.25 -14.61 12.81
CA MET A 41 -1.31 -15.42 13.42
C MET A 41 -1.97 -16.39 12.44
N LEU A 42 -2.21 -15.97 11.20
CA LEU A 42 -3.05 -16.67 10.22
C LEU A 42 -2.43 -16.59 8.82
N MET A 43 -1.25 -17.22 8.66
CA MET A 43 -0.43 -17.18 7.45
C MET A 43 -1.21 -17.50 6.16
N ILE A 44 -2.01 -18.57 6.18
CA ILE A 44 -2.76 -19.04 5.00
C ILE A 44 -3.81 -18.03 4.53
N VAL A 45 -4.37 -17.22 5.43
CA VAL A 45 -5.47 -16.30 5.09
C VAL A 45 -4.91 -14.91 4.77
N PHE A 46 -4.08 -14.37 5.65
CA PHE A 46 -3.63 -12.98 5.53
C PHE A 46 -2.56 -12.78 4.46
N LEU A 47 -1.74 -13.80 4.16
CA LEU A 47 -0.71 -13.69 3.14
C LEU A 47 -1.28 -13.53 1.72
N PRO A 48 -2.17 -14.41 1.21
CA PRO A 48 -2.78 -14.20 -0.09
C PRO A 48 -3.63 -12.93 -0.11
N PHE A 49 -4.33 -12.62 0.98
CA PHE A 49 -5.11 -11.39 1.10
C PHE A 49 -4.23 -10.14 0.98
N TYR A 50 -3.07 -10.12 1.65
CA TYR A 50 -2.07 -9.06 1.54
C TYR A 50 -1.60 -8.87 0.09
N LEU A 51 -1.25 -9.97 -0.59
CA LEU A 51 -0.77 -9.93 -1.98
C LEU A 51 -1.85 -9.40 -2.94
N ILE A 52 -3.12 -9.79 -2.76
CA ILE A 52 -4.24 -9.28 -3.57
C ILE A 52 -4.44 -7.78 -3.33
N VAL A 53 -4.44 -7.32 -2.07
CA VAL A 53 -4.60 -5.90 -1.74
C VAL A 53 -3.42 -5.08 -2.30
N LYS A 54 -2.20 -5.59 -2.17
CA LYS A 54 -1.00 -4.99 -2.77
C LYS A 54 -1.14 -4.86 -4.29
N ALA A 55 -1.53 -5.93 -4.98
CA ALA A 55 -1.73 -5.91 -6.43
C ALA A 55 -2.81 -4.89 -6.85
N LYS A 56 -3.92 -4.81 -6.09
CA LYS A 56 -4.97 -3.80 -6.33
C LYS A 56 -4.47 -2.38 -6.12
N ARG A 57 -3.60 -2.14 -5.13
CA ARG A 57 -3.01 -0.83 -4.86
C ARG A 57 -1.99 -0.41 -5.92
N ALA A 58 -1.17 -1.34 -6.42
CA ALA A 58 -0.24 -1.08 -7.51
C ALA A 58 -0.95 -0.67 -8.81
N LYS A 59 -2.20 -1.12 -9.02
CA LYS A 59 -3.04 -0.74 -10.15
C LYS A 59 -3.77 0.59 -9.98
N ARG A 60 -3.72 1.25 -8.82
CA ARG A 60 -4.31 2.59 -8.69
C ARG A 60 -3.35 3.56 -9.36
N PRO A 61 -3.69 4.12 -10.55
CA PRO A 61 -2.84 5.15 -11.13
C PRO A 61 -2.79 6.28 -10.11
N VAL A 62 -1.57 6.74 -9.81
CA VAL A 62 -1.43 8.06 -9.22
C VAL A 62 -1.90 8.99 -10.33
N ILE A 63 -3.16 9.43 -10.25
CA ILE A 63 -3.76 10.30 -11.28
C ILE A 63 -2.96 11.60 -11.24
N SER A 64 -2.00 11.72 -12.14
CA SER A 64 -1.32 12.96 -12.45
C SER A 64 -2.19 13.67 -13.49
N THR A 65 -2.90 14.70 -13.07
CA THR A 65 -3.68 15.54 -13.97
C THR A 65 -2.87 16.80 -14.23
N THR A 66 -2.72 17.15 -15.51
CA THR A 66 -2.13 18.42 -15.92
C THR A 66 -3.18 19.52 -15.84
N CYS A 67 -2.86 20.65 -15.22
CA CYS A 67 -3.76 21.80 -15.20
C CYS A 67 -3.80 22.48 -16.57
N GLU A 68 -5.00 22.69 -17.14
CA GLU A 68 -5.19 23.40 -18.42
C GLU A 68 -4.72 24.87 -18.37
N TYR A 69 -4.69 25.50 -17.18
CA TYR A 69 -4.35 26.92 -17.02
C TYR A 69 -2.87 27.20 -16.80
N CYS A 70 -2.18 26.36 -16.01
CA CYS A 70 -0.78 26.59 -15.64
C CYS A 70 0.18 25.52 -16.17
N SER A 71 -0.33 24.52 -16.89
CA SER A 71 0.43 23.40 -17.48
C SER A 71 1.31 22.64 -16.49
N LYS A 72 1.02 22.75 -15.18
CA LYS A 72 1.72 22.02 -14.13
C LYS A 72 0.94 20.77 -13.76
N ASP A 73 1.67 19.69 -13.53
CA ASP A 73 1.12 18.44 -13.05
C ASP A 73 0.83 18.53 -11.55
N TYR A 74 -0.30 17.94 -11.16
CA TYR A 74 -0.66 17.72 -9.77
C TYR A 74 -1.21 16.32 -9.58
N PHE A 75 -1.04 15.80 -8.37
CA PHE A 75 -1.48 14.44 -8.02
C PHE A 75 -2.84 14.49 -7.31
N GLY A 76 -3.72 13.56 -7.67
CA GLY A 76 -5.03 13.40 -7.06
C GLY A 76 -6.13 14.17 -7.78
N ASN A 77 -7.25 14.40 -7.10
CA ASN A 77 -8.46 14.96 -7.70
C ASN A 77 -8.98 16.22 -6.95
N PRO A 78 -8.14 17.26 -6.76
CA PRO A 78 -8.54 18.49 -6.09
C PRO A 78 -9.55 19.29 -6.93
N ASN A 79 -10.42 20.07 -6.27
CA ASN A 79 -11.35 20.98 -6.97
C ASN A 79 -10.63 22.19 -7.58
N TYR A 80 -9.55 22.64 -6.93
CA TYR A 80 -8.72 23.77 -7.34
C TYR A 80 -7.28 23.29 -7.57
N CYS A 81 -6.62 23.83 -8.59
CA CYS A 81 -5.22 23.54 -8.85
C CYS A 81 -4.34 24.04 -7.69
N PRO A 82 -3.46 23.21 -7.10
CA PRO A 82 -2.61 23.61 -5.99
C PRO A 82 -1.52 24.63 -6.36
N HIS A 83 -1.27 24.82 -7.67
CA HIS A 83 -0.23 25.74 -8.15
C HIS A 83 -0.75 27.12 -8.54
N CYS A 84 -1.98 27.20 -9.07
CA CYS A 84 -2.54 28.45 -9.61
C CYS A 84 -3.90 28.82 -9.03
N GLY A 85 -4.55 27.95 -8.25
CA GLY A 85 -5.84 28.23 -7.64
C GLY A 85 -7.04 28.19 -8.60
N HIS A 86 -6.84 27.91 -9.89
CA HIS A 86 -7.96 27.76 -10.84
C HIS A 86 -8.78 26.49 -10.57
N LEU A 87 -10.09 26.56 -10.81
CA LEU A 87 -11.00 25.41 -10.72
C LEU A 87 -10.70 24.43 -11.86
N VAL A 88 -10.39 23.18 -11.52
CA VAL A 88 -9.98 22.13 -12.49
C VAL A 88 -10.97 20.98 -12.58
N ARG A 89 -11.96 20.93 -11.67
CA ARG A 89 -13.00 19.89 -11.68
C ARG A 89 -14.16 20.34 -12.57
N LYS A 90 -14.33 19.69 -13.72
CA LYS A 90 -15.54 19.81 -14.56
C LYS A 90 -16.66 19.07 -13.82
N VAL A 91 -17.66 19.81 -13.35
CA VAL A 91 -18.88 19.30 -12.71
C VAL A 91 -19.77 18.65 -13.77
#